data_AF-A0A2D5WAV0-F1
#
_entry.id   AF-A0A2D5WAV0-F1
#
_cell.length_a   1.000
_cell.length_b   1.000
_cell.length_c   1.000
_cell.angle_alpha   90.00
_cell.angle_beta   90.00
_cell.angle_gamma   90.00
#
_symmetry.space_group_name_H-M   'P 1'
#
loop_
_entity.id
_entity.type
_entity.pdbx_description
1 polymer ?
#
loop_
_entity_poly.entity_id
_entity_poly.type
_entity_poly.pdbx_seq_one_letter_code
_entity_poly.pdbx_strand_id
1 'polypeptide(L)'
;MVDPLALPPAPAPLPDHPQPSHPGPITRVPATWALPTRPPAPMTIPPEDHLTPQPPRDPAASGPQADKPAAGGGAERRRYPRANAEWPISIVLEDGAHQARVRDVSRAGVCFFLDRGLPLMTRLRIELDLPVPDGIRRICGNGAVVRSERISAGLDHYEVAVFLHDMADPDRATVEEYVEAWQASEAYQAQAASS
;
A
#
# COMPACT_ATOMS: atom_id res chain seq x y z
N MET A 1 70.13 19.25 18.22
CA MET A 1 70.09 18.04 17.36
C MET A 1 68.88 17.26 17.80
N VAL A 2 67.77 17.37 17.07
CA VAL A 2 66.49 16.72 17.41
C VAL A 2 66.31 15.62 16.38
N ASP A 3 66.14 14.39 16.85
CA ASP A 3 66.08 13.18 16.03
C ASP A 3 64.80 13.18 15.16
N PRO A 4 64.89 13.20 13.81
CA PRO A 4 63.72 13.36 12.95
C PRO A 4 62.97 12.04 12.66
N LEU A 5 63.27 10.93 13.36
CA LEU A 5 62.70 9.60 13.06
C LEU A 5 61.89 8.95 14.19
N ALA A 6 61.34 9.74 15.12
CA ALA A 6 60.40 9.20 16.11
C ALA A 6 59.00 9.05 15.48
N LEU A 7 58.69 7.85 14.99
CA LEU A 7 57.32 7.48 14.61
C LEU A 7 56.38 7.61 15.83
N PRO A 8 55.17 8.17 15.69
CA PRO A 8 54.21 8.18 16.78
C PRO A 8 53.78 6.75 17.15
N PRO A 9 53.50 6.46 18.42
CA PRO A 9 52.99 5.16 18.84
C PRO A 9 51.63 4.86 18.19
N ALA A 10 51.41 3.61 17.81
CA ALA A 10 50.17 3.14 17.19
C ALA A 10 48.96 3.37 18.12
N PRO A 11 47.79 3.74 17.56
CA PRO A 11 46.58 3.92 18.35
C PRO A 11 46.14 2.60 19.01
N ALA A 12 45.63 2.70 20.24
CA ALA A 12 45.09 1.57 20.99
C ALA A 12 43.91 0.91 20.23
N PRO A 13 43.75 -0.42 20.32
CA PRO A 13 42.61 -1.10 19.71
C PRO A 13 41.29 -0.62 20.34
N LEU A 14 40.30 -0.35 19.48
CA LEU A 14 38.93 -0.02 19.90
C LEU A 14 38.33 -1.17 20.73
N PRO A 15 37.46 -0.88 21.72
CA PRO A 15 36.71 -1.91 22.41
C PRO A 15 35.76 -2.63 21.44
N ASP A 16 35.71 -3.96 21.53
CA ASP A 16 34.78 -4.81 20.79
C ASP A 16 33.34 -4.36 21.02
N HIS A 17 32.67 -3.92 19.95
CA HIS A 17 31.22 -3.77 19.97
C HIS A 17 30.57 -5.16 20.11
N PRO A 18 29.57 -5.33 20.99
CA PRO A 18 28.84 -6.58 21.07
C PRO A 18 28.15 -6.85 19.72
N GLN A 19 28.48 -7.98 19.10
CA GLN A 19 27.79 -8.45 17.91
C GLN A 19 26.29 -8.62 18.20
N PRO A 20 25.41 -8.15 17.30
CA PRO A 20 23.99 -8.48 17.40
C PRO A 20 23.79 -9.98 17.19
N SER A 21 23.28 -10.64 18.22
CA SER A 21 22.87 -12.03 18.22
C SER A 21 21.88 -12.32 17.08
N HIS A 22 22.14 -13.42 16.39
CA HIS A 22 21.35 -13.99 15.28
C HIS A 22 19.82 -13.91 15.49
N PRO A 23 19.02 -13.62 14.44
CA PRO A 23 17.60 -13.91 14.45
C PRO A 23 17.39 -15.44 14.44
N GLY A 24 16.55 -15.92 15.35
CA GLY A 24 16.19 -17.34 15.47
C GLY A 24 15.49 -17.90 14.22
N PRO A 25 15.27 -19.23 14.17
CA PRO A 25 14.70 -19.89 13.01
C PRO A 25 13.27 -19.42 12.72
N ILE A 26 13.04 -19.03 11.47
CA ILE A 26 11.73 -18.70 10.91
C ILE A 26 10.88 -19.96 10.95
N THR A 27 9.84 -19.95 11.79
CA THR A 27 8.85 -21.03 11.84
C THR A 27 7.96 -20.92 10.60
N ARG A 28 8.03 -21.90 9.69
CA ARG A 28 7.10 -22.05 8.56
C ARG A 28 5.70 -22.33 9.10
N VAL A 29 4.76 -21.41 8.87
CA VAL A 29 3.33 -21.66 9.08
C VAL A 29 2.78 -22.41 7.87
N PRO A 30 2.05 -23.53 8.05
CA PRO A 30 1.49 -24.28 6.93
C PRO A 30 0.35 -23.52 6.24
N ALA A 31 0.43 -23.45 4.91
CA ALA A 31 -0.63 -22.95 4.05
C ALA A 31 -1.69 -24.03 3.86
N THR A 32 -2.79 -23.95 4.62
CA THR A 32 -3.99 -24.74 4.33
C THR A 32 -5.23 -23.87 4.49
N TRP A 33 -5.66 -23.26 3.40
CA TRP A 33 -7.05 -22.81 3.25
C TRP A 33 -7.53 -23.23 1.86
N ALA A 34 -8.15 -24.41 1.83
CA ALA A 34 -8.92 -24.86 0.68
C ALA A 34 -10.21 -24.02 0.60
N LEU A 35 -10.45 -23.40 -0.55
CA LEU A 35 -11.69 -22.70 -0.87
C LEU A 35 -12.85 -23.70 -0.98
N PRO A 36 -14.01 -23.49 -0.32
CA PRO A 36 -15.24 -24.16 -0.73
C PRO A 36 -15.81 -23.46 -1.97
N THR A 37 -15.82 -24.17 -3.10
CA THR A 37 -16.55 -23.77 -4.32
C THR A 37 -18.05 -23.94 -4.09
N ARG A 38 -18.75 -22.83 -3.82
CA ARG A 38 -20.21 -22.81 -3.80
C ARG A 38 -20.72 -22.10 -5.07
N PRO A 39 -21.59 -22.73 -5.87
CA PRO A 39 -22.19 -22.08 -7.03
C PRO A 39 -23.20 -20.98 -6.59
N PRO A 40 -23.36 -19.91 -7.38
CA PRO A 40 -24.30 -18.83 -7.09
C PRO A 40 -25.76 -19.31 -7.19
N ALA A 41 -26.61 -18.85 -6.28
CA ALA A 41 -28.04 -19.10 -6.32
C ALA A 41 -28.71 -18.28 -7.46
N PRO A 42 -29.77 -18.79 -8.11
CA PRO A 42 -30.51 -18.04 -9.12
C PRO A 42 -31.28 -16.89 -8.47
N MET A 43 -31.08 -15.67 -8.97
CA MET A 43 -31.85 -14.49 -8.58
C MET A 43 -33.27 -14.59 -9.15
N THR A 44 -34.27 -14.69 -8.27
CA THR A 44 -35.67 -14.45 -8.61
C THR A 44 -35.90 -12.93 -8.67
N ILE A 45 -36.26 -12.43 -9.86
CA ILE A 45 -36.67 -11.04 -10.08
C ILE A 45 -38.10 -10.89 -9.53
N PRO A 46 -38.38 -9.96 -8.60
CA PRO A 46 -39.75 -9.69 -8.17
C PRO A 46 -40.53 -8.97 -9.29
N PRO A 47 -41.85 -9.25 -9.44
CA PRO A 47 -42.68 -8.59 -10.45
C PRO A 47 -42.91 -7.12 -10.11
N GLU A 48 -42.77 -6.26 -11.12
CA GLU A 48 -43.06 -4.84 -11.06
C GLU A 48 -44.58 -4.62 -10.91
N ASP A 49 -44.96 -4.05 -9.77
CA ASP A 49 -46.33 -3.65 -9.47
C ASP A 49 -46.62 -2.24 -10.01
N HIS A 50 -47.89 -2.03 -10.31
CA HIS A 50 -48.35 -1.11 -11.34
C HIS A 50 -48.52 0.36 -10.88
N LEU A 51 -48.32 1.25 -11.85
CA LEU A 51 -48.91 2.59 -12.05
C LEU A 51 -49.32 3.42 -10.82
N THR A 52 -48.63 4.56 -10.64
CA THR A 52 -49.27 5.78 -10.14
C THR A 52 -48.99 6.92 -11.12
N PRO A 53 -50.00 7.58 -11.71
CA PRO A 53 -49.77 8.78 -12.53
C PRO A 53 -49.38 9.96 -11.63
N GLN A 54 -48.22 10.57 -11.90
CA GLN A 54 -47.85 11.84 -11.28
C GLN A 54 -48.69 13.00 -11.87
N PRO A 55 -49.08 14.00 -11.07
CA PRO A 55 -49.70 15.22 -11.56
C PRO A 55 -48.72 16.06 -12.39
N PRO A 56 -49.20 16.87 -13.36
CA PRO A 56 -48.34 17.68 -14.22
C PRO A 56 -47.59 18.73 -13.40
N ARG A 57 -46.26 18.68 -13.44
CA ARG A 57 -45.38 19.77 -12.97
C ARG A 57 -45.16 20.75 -14.11
N ASP A 58 -45.30 22.03 -13.79
CA ASP A 58 -45.21 23.17 -14.70
C ASP A 58 -43.93 23.20 -15.56
N PRO A 59 -44.01 23.66 -16.83
CA PRO A 59 -42.84 23.81 -17.69
C PRO A 59 -42.19 25.18 -17.46
N ALA A 60 -41.28 25.27 -16.49
CA ALA A 60 -40.40 26.43 -16.37
C ALA A 60 -38.98 25.99 -15.97
N ALA A 61 -38.01 26.49 -16.73
CA ALA A 61 -36.56 26.33 -16.59
C ALA A 61 -35.92 25.05 -17.17
N SER A 62 -36.05 24.86 -18.50
CA SER A 62 -35.00 24.19 -19.28
C SER A 62 -33.76 25.09 -19.33
N GLY A 63 -32.81 24.87 -18.42
CA GLY A 63 -31.44 25.32 -18.62
C GLY A 63 -30.80 24.54 -19.78
N PRO A 64 -29.86 25.14 -20.54
CA PRO A 64 -29.22 24.44 -21.64
C PRO A 64 -28.41 23.26 -21.10
N GLN A 65 -28.86 22.06 -21.43
CA GLN A 65 -28.17 20.81 -21.22
C GLN A 65 -26.92 20.83 -22.10
N ALA A 66 -25.80 21.27 -21.52
CA ALA A 66 -24.50 21.18 -22.14
C ALA A 66 -24.23 19.71 -22.44
N ASP A 67 -24.10 19.40 -23.72
CA ASP A 67 -23.49 18.18 -24.24
C ASP A 67 -22.27 17.85 -23.39
N LYS A 68 -22.33 16.72 -22.68
CA LYS A 68 -21.16 16.12 -22.04
C LYS A 68 -20.31 15.56 -23.18
N PRO A 69 -19.18 16.18 -23.56
CA PRO A 69 -18.34 15.55 -24.55
C PRO A 69 -17.74 14.30 -23.91
N ALA A 70 -17.98 13.16 -24.53
CA ALA A 70 -17.16 11.97 -24.35
C ALA A 70 -15.75 12.31 -24.85
N ALA A 71 -14.90 12.78 -23.95
CA ALA A 71 -13.50 13.02 -24.21
C ALA A 71 -12.66 12.21 -23.21
N GLY A 72 -12.16 11.08 -23.69
CA GLY A 72 -10.99 10.43 -23.12
C GLY A 72 -9.82 11.43 -23.10
N GLY A 73 -9.04 11.40 -22.03
CA GLY A 73 -8.00 12.39 -21.78
C GLY A 73 -8.13 13.08 -20.42
N GLY A 74 -8.59 12.36 -19.39
CA GLY A 74 -8.36 12.82 -18.02
C GLY A 74 -6.87 12.72 -17.75
N ALA A 75 -6.17 13.85 -17.73
CA ALA A 75 -4.78 13.92 -17.28
C ALA A 75 -4.65 13.11 -15.97
N GLU A 76 -3.76 12.13 -15.98
CA GLU A 76 -3.44 11.27 -14.84
C GLU A 76 -3.26 12.16 -13.60
N ARG A 77 -4.23 12.14 -12.68
CA ARG A 77 -4.25 13.02 -11.52
C ARG A 77 -3.26 12.57 -10.43
N ARG A 78 -2.69 11.37 -10.57
CA ARG A 78 -1.76 10.80 -9.59
C ARG A 78 -0.36 11.29 -9.87
N ARG A 79 0.24 11.96 -8.88
CA ARG A 79 1.63 12.43 -8.95
C ARG A 79 2.66 11.29 -8.88
N TYR A 80 2.27 10.12 -8.38
CA TYR A 80 3.17 8.99 -8.25
C TYR A 80 2.54 7.70 -8.76
N PRO A 81 3.32 6.87 -9.47
CA PRO A 81 2.93 5.51 -9.80
C PRO A 81 2.76 4.65 -8.55
N ARG A 82 2.03 3.55 -8.68
CA ARG A 82 1.74 2.60 -7.61
C ARG A 82 2.02 1.18 -8.08
N ALA A 83 2.70 0.40 -7.25
CA ALA A 83 2.84 -1.02 -7.45
C ALA A 83 1.79 -1.76 -6.63
N ASN A 84 0.98 -2.59 -7.29
CA ASN A 84 0.10 -3.51 -6.58
C ASN A 84 0.95 -4.58 -5.88
N ALA A 85 0.53 -4.93 -4.67
CA ALA A 85 1.34 -5.68 -3.74
C ALA A 85 0.40 -6.46 -2.81
N GLU A 86 0.65 -7.75 -2.59
CA GLU A 86 -0.23 -8.62 -1.81
C GLU A 86 0.51 -9.40 -0.71
N TRP A 87 1.41 -8.74 0.03
CA TRP A 87 2.20 -9.35 1.10
C TRP A 87 1.86 -8.79 2.50
N PRO A 88 2.18 -9.53 3.58
CA PRO A 88 1.96 -9.06 4.93
C PRO A 88 2.92 -7.93 5.32
N ILE A 89 2.43 -6.96 6.08
CA ILE A 89 3.22 -5.88 6.70
C ILE A 89 2.88 -5.77 8.18
N SER A 90 3.80 -5.16 8.93
CA SER A 90 3.57 -4.81 10.33
C SER A 90 3.29 -3.32 10.45
N ILE A 91 2.21 -2.97 11.15
CA ILE A 91 1.91 -1.59 11.55
C ILE A 91 2.04 -1.48 13.07
N VAL A 92 2.71 -0.44 13.55
CA VAL A 92 2.86 -0.16 14.97
C VAL A 92 2.03 1.07 15.30
N LEU A 93 1.03 0.85 16.16
CA LEU A 93 0.10 1.83 16.71
C LEU A 93 0.38 1.99 18.22
N GLU A 94 -0.34 2.90 18.87
CA GLU A 94 -0.21 3.12 20.31
C GLU A 94 -0.59 1.89 21.14
N ASP A 95 -1.50 1.06 20.63
CA ASP A 95 -1.97 -0.17 21.27
C ASP A 95 -1.13 -1.41 20.92
N GLY A 96 -0.09 -1.26 20.10
CA GLY A 96 0.86 -2.33 19.79
C GLY A 96 1.10 -2.55 18.29
N ALA A 97 1.70 -3.69 17.97
CA ALA A 97 1.99 -4.11 16.61
C ALA A 97 0.85 -4.99 16.06
N HIS A 98 0.41 -4.68 14.84
CA HIS A 98 -0.67 -5.38 14.14
C HIS A 98 -0.19 -5.83 12.76
N GLN A 99 -0.70 -6.98 12.30
CA GLN A 99 -0.44 -7.46 10.95
C GLN A 99 -1.51 -6.91 9.99
N ALA A 100 -1.07 -6.46 8.83
CA ALA A 100 -1.93 -5.99 7.76
C ALA A 100 -1.48 -6.57 6.41
N ARG A 101 -2.31 -6.47 5.39
CA ARG A 101 -1.96 -6.91 4.03
C ARG A 101 -1.86 -5.71 3.11
N VAL A 102 -0.72 -5.52 2.45
CA VAL A 102 -0.57 -4.45 1.46
C VAL A 102 -1.58 -4.65 0.33
N ARG A 103 -2.05 -3.54 -0.22
CA ARG A 103 -2.79 -3.47 -1.49
C ARG A 103 -1.91 -2.83 -2.56
N ASP A 104 -1.38 -1.64 -2.26
CA ASP A 104 -0.52 -0.90 -3.16
C ASP A 104 0.50 -0.04 -2.39
N VAL A 105 1.67 0.14 -2.98
CA VAL A 105 2.76 0.98 -2.47
C VAL A 105 3.14 2.03 -3.52
N SER A 106 3.48 3.22 -3.04
CA SER A 106 4.05 4.32 -3.81
C SER A 106 5.15 5.01 -3.03
N ARG A 107 5.94 5.86 -3.69
CA ARG A 107 6.94 6.73 -3.04
C ARG A 107 6.36 7.58 -1.90
N ALA A 108 5.09 7.97 -1.99
CA ALA A 108 4.45 8.90 -1.05
C ALA A 108 3.66 8.20 0.06
N GLY A 109 3.38 6.91 -0.05
CA GLY A 109 2.45 6.25 0.85
C GLY A 109 2.12 4.82 0.47
N VAL A 110 1.41 4.15 1.37
CA VAL A 110 1.00 2.76 1.23
C VAL A 110 -0.49 2.63 1.52
N CYS A 111 -1.13 1.73 0.81
CA CYS A 111 -2.50 1.29 1.06
C CYS A 111 -2.48 -0.18 1.50
N PHE A 112 -3.22 -0.51 2.54
CA PHE A 112 -3.31 -1.86 3.09
C PHE A 112 -4.71 -2.16 3.62
N PHE A 113 -4.97 -3.44 3.86
CA PHE A 113 -6.18 -3.94 4.49
C PHE A 113 -5.94 -4.27 5.96
N LEU A 114 -6.91 -3.90 6.79
CA LEU A 114 -6.93 -4.17 8.24
C LEU A 114 -8.32 -4.63 8.67
N ASP A 115 -8.40 -5.41 9.73
CA ASP A 115 -9.64 -5.94 10.34
C ASP A 115 -10.35 -4.94 11.27
N ARG A 116 -9.91 -3.68 11.26
CA ARG A 116 -10.51 -2.57 11.99
C ARG A 116 -10.26 -1.26 11.27
N GLY A 117 -11.16 -0.30 11.48
CA GLY A 117 -10.98 1.06 10.97
C GLY A 117 -9.94 1.82 11.78
N LEU A 118 -9.15 2.65 11.11
CA LEU A 118 -8.26 3.60 11.78
C LEU A 118 -8.79 5.03 11.59
N PRO A 119 -8.85 5.85 12.67
CA PRO A 119 -9.24 7.24 12.54
C PRO A 119 -8.33 8.00 11.57
N LEU A 120 -8.89 8.99 10.87
CA LEU A 120 -8.08 9.87 10.03
C LEU A 120 -7.05 10.63 10.87
N MET A 121 -5.90 10.88 10.27
CA MET A 121 -4.72 11.52 10.87
C MET A 121 -4.07 10.74 12.02
N THR A 122 -4.52 9.51 12.33
CA THR A 122 -3.80 8.62 13.26
C THR A 122 -2.39 8.40 12.75
N ARG A 123 -1.41 8.64 13.63
CA ARG A 123 0.00 8.39 13.36
C ARG A 123 0.32 6.93 13.63
N LEU A 124 1.13 6.35 12.76
CA LEU A 124 1.59 4.98 12.91
C LEU A 124 2.96 4.81 12.27
N ARG A 125 3.68 3.78 12.71
CA ARG A 125 4.90 3.31 12.05
C ARG A 125 4.56 2.10 11.19
N ILE A 126 5.14 2.03 10.01
CA ILE A 126 5.00 0.91 9.08
C ILE A 126 6.35 0.25 8.91
N GLU A 127 6.33 -1.08 8.94
CA GLU A 127 7.47 -1.92 8.59
C GLU A 127 7.06 -2.80 7.42
N LEU A 128 7.75 -2.59 6.29
CA LEU A 128 7.50 -3.27 5.03
C LEU A 128 8.75 -4.00 4.56
N ASP A 129 8.59 -5.29 4.29
CA ASP A 129 9.61 -6.15 3.71
C ASP A 129 9.47 -6.10 2.19
N LEU A 130 10.32 -5.29 1.55
CA LEU A 130 10.25 -5.06 0.11
C LEU A 130 11.18 -6.03 -0.62
N PRO A 131 10.69 -6.79 -1.62
CA PRO A 131 11.55 -7.62 -2.45
C PRO A 131 12.37 -6.72 -3.39
N VAL A 132 13.68 -6.85 -3.31
CA VAL A 132 14.67 -6.15 -4.13
C VAL A 132 15.52 -7.19 -4.87
N PRO A 133 16.25 -6.83 -5.95
CA PRO A 133 17.06 -7.80 -6.70
C PRO A 133 18.03 -8.63 -5.83
N ASP A 134 18.58 -8.01 -4.77
CA ASP A 134 19.54 -8.64 -3.85
C ASP A 134 18.88 -9.36 -2.65
N GLY A 135 17.55 -9.50 -2.63
CA GLY A 135 16.82 -10.21 -1.57
C GLY A 135 15.63 -9.44 -1.00
N ILE A 136 15.49 -9.41 0.33
CA ILE A 136 14.42 -8.68 1.02
C ILE A 136 15.05 -7.53 1.79
N ARG A 137 14.59 -6.30 1.53
CA ARG A 137 14.97 -5.12 2.29
C ARG A 137 13.83 -4.68 3.19
N ARG A 138 14.10 -4.62 4.49
CA ARG A 138 13.16 -4.04 5.46
C ARG A 138 13.22 -2.52 5.39
N ILE A 139 12.08 -1.91 5.18
CA ILE A 139 11.89 -0.46 5.12
C ILE A 139 10.99 -0.06 6.29
N CYS A 140 11.37 1.02 6.97
CA CYS A 140 10.59 1.58 8.07
C CYS A 140 10.20 3.03 7.75
N GLY A 141 8.98 3.41 8.07
CA GLY A 141 8.53 4.79 7.92
C GLY A 141 7.40 5.15 8.87
N ASN A 142 7.32 6.43 9.23
CA ASN A 142 6.20 6.99 9.96
C ASN A 142 5.22 7.66 8.99
N GLY A 143 3.94 7.45 9.25
CA GLY A 143 2.87 7.94 8.40
C GLY A 143 1.66 8.40 9.18
N ALA A 144 0.75 9.04 8.45
CA ALA A 144 -0.56 9.43 8.95
C ALA A 144 -1.66 8.84 8.06
N VAL A 145 -2.72 8.33 8.67
CA VAL A 145 -3.89 7.79 7.97
C VAL A 145 -4.59 8.93 7.22
N VAL A 146 -4.69 8.85 5.90
CA VAL A 146 -5.36 9.85 5.04
C VAL A 146 -6.68 9.35 4.46
N ARG A 147 -6.94 8.03 4.53
CA ARG A 147 -8.21 7.41 4.15
C ARG A 147 -8.40 6.13 4.95
N SER A 148 -9.64 5.85 5.35
CA SER A 148 -10.04 4.58 5.97
C SER A 148 -11.47 4.29 5.56
N GLU A 149 -11.67 3.27 4.71
CA GLU A 149 -12.97 2.92 4.14
C GLU A 149 -13.29 1.46 4.42
N ARG A 150 -14.52 1.18 4.85
CA ARG A 150 -14.99 -0.21 5.02
C ARG A 150 -15.34 -0.79 3.66
N ILE A 151 -14.73 -1.92 3.30
CA ILE A 151 -14.88 -2.54 1.97
C ILE A 151 -15.86 -3.71 1.94
N SER A 152 -16.31 -4.20 3.09
CA SER A 152 -17.31 -5.26 3.21
C SER A 152 -18.31 -4.94 4.30
N ALA A 153 -19.61 -5.14 4.03
CA ALA A 153 -20.66 -4.95 5.03
C ALA A 153 -20.73 -6.09 6.05
N GLY A 154 -20.25 -7.29 5.68
CA GLY A 154 -20.31 -8.50 6.51
C GLY A 154 -18.98 -8.88 7.17
N LEU A 155 -17.89 -8.24 6.80
CA LEU A 155 -16.57 -8.42 7.40
C LEU A 155 -16.05 -7.04 7.83
N ASP A 156 -15.43 -6.95 8.99
CA ASP A 156 -14.80 -5.71 9.47
C ASP A 156 -13.48 -5.42 8.73
N HIS A 157 -13.49 -5.53 7.40
CA HIS A 157 -12.34 -5.24 6.56
C HIS A 157 -12.37 -3.78 6.12
N TYR A 158 -11.27 -3.10 6.39
CA TYR A 158 -11.04 -1.72 6.06
C TYR A 158 -9.87 -1.62 5.09
N GLU A 159 -10.05 -0.80 4.07
CA GLU A 159 -8.96 -0.30 3.26
C GLU A 159 -8.46 1.01 3.87
N VAL A 160 -7.18 1.01 4.26
CA VAL A 160 -6.53 2.15 4.90
C VAL A 160 -5.43 2.66 3.98
N ALA A 161 -5.41 3.97 3.72
CA ALA A 161 -4.32 4.63 3.02
C ALA A 161 -3.54 5.52 3.99
N VAL A 162 -2.22 5.40 3.94
CA VAL A 162 -1.30 6.13 4.81
C VAL A 162 -0.36 6.97 3.95
N PHE A 163 -0.25 8.25 4.29
CA PHE A 163 0.79 9.13 3.76
C PHE A 163 2.05 9.01 4.60
N LEU A 164 3.17 8.64 3.98
CA LEU A 164 4.47 8.44 4.63
C LEU A 164 5.25 9.75 4.61
N HIS A 165 5.33 10.41 5.76
CA HIS A 165 5.98 11.72 5.90
C HIS A 165 7.41 11.63 6.43
N ASP A 166 7.79 10.51 7.03
CA ASP A 166 9.13 10.27 7.55
C ASP A 166 9.59 8.86 7.17
N MET A 167 10.68 8.80 6.42
CA MET A 167 11.31 7.58 5.89
C MET A 167 12.73 7.98 5.44
N ALA A 168 13.71 7.12 5.72
CA ALA A 168 15.08 7.35 5.31
C ALA A 168 15.18 7.48 3.78
N ASP A 169 16.00 8.40 3.27
CA ASP A 169 16.15 8.63 1.83
C ASP A 169 16.55 7.36 1.04
N PRO A 170 17.47 6.51 1.54
CA PRO A 170 17.78 5.24 0.88
C PRO A 170 16.58 4.29 0.78
N ASP A 171 15.70 4.28 1.79
CA ASP A 171 14.50 3.45 1.77
C ASP A 171 13.47 4.01 0.79
N ARG A 172 13.33 5.34 0.75
CA ARG A 172 12.46 6.03 -0.21
C ARG A 172 12.89 5.75 -1.65
N ALA A 173 14.20 5.78 -1.93
CA ALA A 173 14.75 5.42 -3.23
C ALA A 173 14.44 3.95 -3.58
N THR A 174 14.57 3.03 -2.62
CA THR A 174 14.24 1.62 -2.83
C THR A 174 12.76 1.43 -3.18
N VAL A 175 11.85 2.11 -2.49
CA VAL A 175 10.41 2.05 -2.81
C VAL A 175 10.14 2.58 -4.22
N GLU A 176 10.80 3.67 -4.61
CA GLU A 176 10.67 4.26 -5.94
C GLU A 176 11.16 3.31 -7.03
N GLU A 177 12.37 2.77 -6.90
CA GLU A 177 12.94 1.78 -7.83
C GLU A 177 12.04 0.54 -7.96
N TYR A 178 11.49 0.04 -6.84
CA TYR A 178 10.56 -1.09 -6.86
C TYR A 178 9.28 -0.77 -7.65
N VAL A 179 8.72 0.42 -7.45
CA VAL A 179 7.50 0.85 -8.16
C VAL A 179 7.78 0.99 -9.65
N GLU A 180 8.92 1.57 -10.03
CA GLU A 180 9.34 1.68 -11.44
C GLU A 180 9.53 0.31 -12.10
N ALA A 181 10.21 -0.62 -11.42
CA ALA A 181 10.40 -1.98 -11.90
C ALA A 181 9.07 -2.71 -12.09
N TRP A 182 8.12 -2.55 -11.16
CA TRP A 182 6.78 -3.12 -11.28
C TRP A 182 6.04 -2.57 -12.51
N GLN A 183 6.09 -1.25 -12.73
CA GLN A 183 5.46 -0.64 -13.89
C GLN A 183 6.05 -1.12 -15.22
N ALA A 184 7.37 -1.24 -15.30
CA ALA A 184 8.03 -1.77 -16.49
C ALA A 184 7.57 -3.20 -16.79
N SER A 185 7.39 -4.03 -15.75
CA SER A 185 6.90 -5.40 -15.91
C SER A 185 5.44 -5.48 -16.38
N GLU A 186 4.56 -4.63 -15.85
CA GLU A 186 3.16 -4.54 -16.27
C GLU A 186 3.03 -4.04 -17.71
N ALA A 187 3.81 -3.03 -18.10
CA ALA A 187 3.84 -2.52 -19.46
C ALA A 187 4.26 -3.60 -20.46
N TYR A 188 5.28 -4.39 -20.12
CA TYR A 188 5.73 -5.51 -20.94
C TYR A 188 4.64 -6.58 -21.10
N GLN A 189 3.95 -6.95 -20.02
CA GLN A 189 2.86 -7.93 -20.06
C GLN A 189 1.67 -7.45 -20.89
N ALA A 190 1.26 -6.18 -20.75
CA ALA A 190 0.17 -5.60 -21.53
C ALA A 190 0.48 -5.59 -23.04
N GLN A 191 1.75 -5.36 -23.41
CA GLN A 191 2.20 -5.34 -24.79
C GLN A 191 2.25 -6.75 -25.40
N ALA A 192 2.68 -7.75 -24.61
CA ALA A 192 2.68 -9.15 -25.02
C ALA A 192 1.26 -9.73 -25.20
N ALA A 193 0.29 -9.34 -24.36
CA ALA A 193 -1.10 -9.79 -24.46
C ALA A 193 -1.88 -9.17 -25.65
N SER A 194 -1.32 -8.13 -26.28
CA SER A 194 -1.93 -7.43 -27.43
C SER A 194 -1.40 -7.92 -28.79
N SER A 195 -0.48 -8.89 -28.80
CA SER A 195 0.13 -9.48 -30.00
C SER A 195 -0.39 -10.89 -30.24
#